data_AF-G3B9K5-F1
#
_entry.id   AF-G3B9K5-F1
#
_cell.length_a   1.000
_cell.length_b   1.000
_cell.length_c   1.000
_cell.angle_alpha   90.00
_cell.angle_beta   90.00
_cell.angle_gamma   90.00
#
_symmetry.space_group_name_H-M   'P 1'
#
loop_
_entity.id
_entity.type
_entity.pdbx_description
1 polymer ?
#
loop_
_entity_poly.entity_id
_entity_poly.type
_entity_poly.pdbx_seq_one_letter_code
_entity_poly.pdbx_strand_id
1 'polypeptide(L)'
;MLTFTRGLTTGSRLFAPDKYYKITRYAKPLSKVSYKAGDVIPADRKVSIPPNKRHYPLYEYETMFFKSQNRGLYGGLQRTSSRTCSESGNKNLRSHKPNIVSSSIYSEILDKVFKVKVSTRVLKTISKEGGLDNYLLKDKPARIKTMGKVAWRIKYDIMKKLESDSLPVIEGKRIYLAYKGHNVYVGKNKLLSYLFEYAKRDTYEPITESQFLATNSWKDIKEVCQDLEKYSFDFKQVSV
;
A
#
# COMPACT_ATOMS: atom_id res chain seq x y z
N MET A 1 -31.63 -46.67 31.45
CA MET A 1 -30.69 -46.24 30.37
C MET A 1 -30.50 -44.74 30.48
N LEU A 2 -29.36 -44.29 31.00
CA LEU A 2 -29.03 -42.86 31.13
C LEU A 2 -28.29 -42.40 29.86
N THR A 3 -28.92 -41.53 29.08
CA THR A 3 -28.35 -40.93 27.87
C THR A 3 -27.44 -39.77 28.24
N PHE A 4 -26.12 -40.01 28.23
CA PHE A 4 -25.14 -38.92 28.29
C PHE A 4 -25.05 -38.24 26.91
N THR A 5 -25.78 -37.14 26.74
CA THR A 5 -25.51 -36.17 25.67
C THR A 5 -24.21 -35.43 26.03
N ARG A 6 -23.08 -35.87 25.45
CA ARG A 6 -21.85 -35.08 25.46
C ARG A 6 -22.08 -33.85 24.58
N GLY A 7 -22.46 -32.74 25.20
CA GLY A 7 -22.44 -31.43 24.56
C GLY A 7 -21.03 -31.15 24.07
N LEU A 8 -20.86 -31.10 22.74
CA LEU A 8 -19.69 -30.50 22.12
C LEU A 8 -19.72 -29.02 22.50
N THR A 9 -18.91 -28.65 23.48
CA THR A 9 -18.59 -27.26 23.74
C THR A 9 -17.95 -26.72 22.46
N THR A 10 -18.69 -25.88 21.74
CA THR A 10 -18.14 -24.96 20.75
C THR A 10 -17.35 -23.89 21.51
N GLY A 11 -16.28 -24.31 22.18
CA GLY A 11 -15.23 -23.41 22.61
C GLY A 11 -14.66 -22.81 21.35
N SER A 12 -14.96 -21.53 21.13
CA SER A 12 -14.24 -20.69 20.17
C SER A 12 -12.77 -21.08 20.22
N ARG A 13 -12.17 -21.45 19.09
CA ARG A 13 -10.72 -21.66 19.01
C ARG A 13 -10.06 -20.38 19.48
N LEU A 14 -9.72 -20.32 20.77
CA LEU A 14 -8.84 -19.32 21.34
C LEU A 14 -7.61 -19.30 20.44
N PHE A 15 -7.44 -18.19 19.73
CA PHE A 15 -6.43 -18.01 18.69
C PHE A 15 -5.13 -18.68 19.08
N ALA A 16 -4.71 -19.70 18.30
CA ALA A 16 -3.36 -20.24 18.45
C ALA A 16 -2.38 -19.05 18.39
N PRO A 17 -1.38 -18.98 19.30
CA PRO A 17 -0.47 -17.84 19.34
C PRO A 17 0.18 -17.70 17.97
N ASP A 18 -0.01 -16.54 17.34
CA ASP A 18 0.51 -16.25 16.01
C ASP A 18 2.00 -16.59 15.97
N LYS A 19 2.45 -17.40 15.01
CA LYS A 19 3.87 -17.75 14.85
C LYS A 19 4.77 -16.51 14.75
N TYR A 20 4.22 -15.38 14.30
CA TYR A 20 4.90 -14.11 14.16
C TYR A 20 4.65 -13.12 15.32
N TYR A 21 4.14 -13.60 16.47
CA TYR A 21 3.77 -12.77 17.63
C TYR A 21 4.87 -11.80 18.07
N LYS A 22 6.15 -12.17 17.98
CA LYS A 22 7.27 -11.29 18.36
C LYS A 22 7.34 -10.04 17.48
N ILE A 23 7.07 -10.19 16.19
CA ILE A 23 7.10 -9.07 15.24
C ILE A 23 5.87 -8.19 15.44
N THR A 24 4.70 -8.80 15.58
CA THR A 24 3.43 -8.09 15.72
C THR A 24 3.27 -7.40 17.07
N ARG A 25 3.87 -7.92 18.14
CA ARG A 25 3.89 -7.29 19.48
C ARG A 25 4.47 -5.87 19.46
N TYR A 26 5.49 -5.64 18.64
CA TYR A 26 6.16 -4.34 18.52
C TYR A 26 5.78 -3.61 17.23
N ALA A 27 4.61 -3.91 16.66
CA ALA A 27 4.07 -3.13 15.55
C ALA A 27 3.56 -1.78 16.06
N LYS A 28 3.74 -0.72 15.27
CA LYS A 28 3.16 0.59 15.56
C LYS A 28 1.64 0.47 15.59
N PRO A 29 0.96 0.96 16.64
CA PRO A 29 -0.49 0.97 16.67
C PRO A 29 -1.00 1.84 15.54
N LEU A 30 -1.94 1.31 14.76
CA LEU A 30 -2.58 2.00 13.66
C LEU A 30 -4.02 2.35 14.05
N SER A 31 -4.39 3.63 13.93
CA SER A 31 -5.78 4.07 14.14
C SER A 31 -6.67 3.51 13.02
N LYS A 32 -7.69 2.74 13.39
CA LYS A 32 -8.71 2.23 12.47
C LYS A 32 -9.93 3.16 12.35
N VAL A 33 -9.84 4.35 12.94
CA VAL A 33 -10.90 5.37 12.86
C VAL A 33 -11.02 5.82 11.41
N SER A 34 -12.22 5.65 10.84
CA SER A 34 -12.57 6.13 9.51
C SER A 34 -13.37 7.40 9.66
N TYR A 35 -12.89 8.50 9.07
CA TYR A 35 -13.59 9.78 9.04
C TYR A 35 -14.48 9.84 7.79
N LYS A 36 -15.68 10.40 7.93
CA LYS A 36 -16.62 10.67 6.84
C LYS A 36 -16.69 12.18 6.57
N ALA A 37 -17.13 12.54 5.37
CA ALA A 37 -17.36 13.94 5.03
C ALA A 37 -18.44 14.53 5.96
N GLY A 38 -18.17 15.69 6.55
CA GLY A 38 -19.06 16.34 7.53
C GLY A 38 -18.73 16.03 8.99
N ASP A 39 -17.86 15.07 9.29
CA ASP A 39 -17.42 14.81 10.66
C ASP A 39 -16.65 16.02 11.21
N VAL A 40 -16.98 16.43 12.44
CA VAL A 40 -16.28 17.52 13.14
C VAL A 40 -14.90 17.03 13.59
N ILE A 41 -13.89 17.90 13.48
CA ILE A 41 -12.56 17.63 14.03
C ILE A 41 -12.69 17.50 15.56
N PRO A 42 -12.39 16.34 16.17
CA PRO A 42 -12.61 16.13 17.61
C PRO A 42 -11.81 17.14 18.43
N ALA A 43 -12.47 17.98 19.23
CA ALA A 43 -11.83 19.03 20.02
C ALA A 43 -10.84 18.47 21.07
N ASP A 44 -11.13 17.29 21.62
CA ASP A 44 -10.34 16.63 22.67
C ASP A 44 -8.95 16.18 22.19
N ARG A 45 -8.82 15.89 20.89
CA ARG A 45 -7.55 15.51 20.27
C ARG A 45 -7.14 16.68 19.40
N LYS A 46 -6.01 17.32 19.72
CA LYS A 46 -5.32 18.22 18.76
C LYS A 46 -4.82 17.38 17.56
N VAL A 47 -5.73 17.01 16.65
CA VAL A 47 -5.43 16.22 15.46
C VAL A 47 -4.82 17.17 14.43
N SER A 48 -3.51 17.07 14.24
CA SER A 48 -2.84 17.79 13.17
C SER A 48 -3.05 17.08 11.84
N ILE A 49 -3.74 17.75 10.91
CA ILE A 49 -3.90 17.26 9.54
C ILE A 49 -2.60 17.52 8.77
N PRO A 50 -1.93 16.50 8.23
CA PRO A 50 -0.73 16.71 7.44
C PRO A 50 -1.07 17.49 6.15
N PRO A 51 -0.24 18.44 5.72
CA PRO A 51 -0.52 19.24 4.54
C PRO A 51 -0.54 18.42 3.25
N ASN A 52 0.29 17.39 3.18
CA ASN A 52 0.41 16.51 2.01
C ASN A 52 -0.28 15.18 2.24
N LYS A 53 -1.01 14.71 1.21
CA LYS A 53 -1.59 13.37 1.20
C LYS A 53 -0.50 12.29 1.23
N ARG A 54 -0.82 11.13 1.80
CA ARG A 54 0.08 9.98 1.81
C ARG A 54 0.12 9.36 0.40
N HIS A 55 1.32 9.16 -0.13
CA HIS A 55 1.51 8.51 -1.44
C HIS A 55 1.28 7.00 -1.41
N TYR A 56 1.56 6.35 -0.28
CA TYR A 56 1.46 4.90 -0.11
C TYR A 56 0.42 4.54 0.96
N PRO A 57 -0.26 3.39 0.84
CA PRO A 57 -1.14 2.89 1.88
C PRO A 57 -0.36 2.59 3.16
N LEU A 58 -1.05 2.70 4.30
CA LEU A 58 -0.46 2.40 5.60
C LEU A 58 -0.15 0.92 5.71
N TYR A 59 1.03 0.62 6.23
CA TYR A 59 1.45 -0.74 6.51
C TYR A 59 1.11 -1.10 7.96
N GLU A 60 0.24 -2.08 8.16
CA GLU A 60 -0.27 -2.48 9.48
C GLU A 60 0.85 -2.92 10.46
N TYR A 61 1.92 -3.52 9.93
CA TYR A 61 2.97 -4.17 10.74
C TYR A 61 4.28 -3.37 10.77
N GLU A 62 4.21 -2.03 10.70
CA GLU A 62 5.40 -1.18 10.80
C GLU A 62 6.10 -1.39 12.15
N THR A 63 7.40 -1.68 12.16
CA THR A 63 8.08 -2.05 13.41
C THR A 63 8.45 -0.82 14.25
N MET A 64 8.22 -0.89 15.56
CA MET A 64 8.73 0.02 16.58
C MET A 64 10.12 -0.42 17.05
N PHE A 65 10.26 -1.73 17.29
CA PHE A 65 11.52 -2.36 17.67
C PHE A 65 12.37 -2.66 16.42
N PHE A 66 13.69 -2.48 16.56
CA PHE A 66 14.66 -2.71 15.47
C PHE A 66 14.27 -1.98 14.15
N LYS A 67 14.11 -0.64 14.23
CA LYS A 67 13.67 0.24 13.12
C LYS A 67 14.42 0.06 11.79
N SER A 68 15.62 -0.52 11.81
CA SER A 68 16.36 -0.89 10.59
C SER A 68 15.60 -1.85 9.67
N GLN A 69 14.74 -2.72 10.23
CA GLN A 69 13.87 -3.62 9.48
C GLN A 69 12.93 -2.85 8.54
N ASN A 70 12.48 -1.64 8.92
CA ASN A 70 11.62 -0.84 8.06
C ASN A 70 12.35 -0.28 6.83
N ARG A 71 13.69 -0.29 6.81
CA ARG A 71 14.53 0.25 5.72
C ARG A 71 14.92 -0.80 4.66
N GLY A 72 14.48 -2.05 4.81
CA GLY A 72 14.88 -3.14 3.90
C GLY A 72 14.03 -4.39 4.04
N LEU A 73 14.48 -5.49 3.44
CA LEU A 73 13.78 -6.78 3.37
C LEU A 73 14.39 -7.76 4.38
N TYR A 74 13.88 -7.77 5.61
CA TYR A 74 14.48 -8.56 6.69
C TYR A 74 13.76 -9.89 6.92
N GLY A 75 12.53 -10.06 6.40
CA GLY A 75 11.75 -11.29 6.54
C GLY A 75 11.32 -11.57 7.98
N GLY A 76 10.98 -10.50 8.72
CA GLY A 76 10.60 -10.59 10.13
C GLY A 76 11.74 -10.87 11.11
N LEU A 77 13.00 -10.92 10.64
CA LEU A 77 14.15 -11.12 11.51
C LEU A 77 14.44 -9.85 12.31
N GLN A 78 14.53 -10.00 13.62
CA GLN A 78 14.84 -8.93 14.57
C GLN A 78 16.13 -9.23 15.34
N ARG A 79 16.73 -8.18 15.92
CA ARG A 79 17.85 -8.36 16.86
C ARG A 79 17.34 -9.05 18.12
N THR A 80 17.98 -10.15 18.52
CA THR A 80 17.72 -10.79 19.81
C THR A 80 18.83 -10.46 20.81
N SER A 81 18.54 -10.61 22.10
CA SER A 81 19.53 -10.55 23.17
C SER A 81 19.59 -11.89 23.88
N SER A 82 20.79 -12.29 24.29
CA SER A 82 21.01 -13.44 25.17
C SER A 82 22.05 -13.08 26.22
N ARG A 83 22.20 -13.92 27.24
CA ARG A 83 23.30 -13.79 28.21
C ARG A 83 24.38 -14.82 27.91
N THR A 84 25.65 -14.45 28.00
CA THR A 84 26.78 -15.38 28.07
C THR A 84 27.09 -15.64 29.53
N CYS A 85 27.35 -16.89 29.89
CA CYS A 85 27.80 -17.26 31.23
C CYS A 85 29.31 -17.52 31.17
N SER A 86 30.06 -16.94 32.10
CA SER A 86 31.42 -17.38 32.40
C SER A 86 31.41 -18.71 33.15
N GLU A 87 32.57 -19.36 33.24
CA GLU A 87 32.76 -20.56 34.05
C GLU A 87 32.41 -20.32 35.53
N SER A 88 32.74 -19.14 36.06
CA SER A 88 32.37 -18.72 37.42
C SER A 88 30.89 -18.31 37.57
N GLY A 89 30.05 -18.51 36.55
CA GLY A 89 28.61 -18.23 36.61
C GLY A 89 28.20 -16.77 36.37
N ASN A 90 29.14 -15.85 36.16
CA ASN A 90 28.83 -14.44 35.85
C ASN A 90 28.13 -14.31 34.48
N LYS A 91 27.00 -13.58 34.44
CA LYS A 91 26.14 -13.46 33.25
C LYS A 91 26.26 -12.08 32.58
N ASN A 92 26.79 -12.05 31.37
CA ASN A 92 26.93 -10.82 30.57
C ASN A 92 25.91 -10.77 29.43
N LEU A 93 25.29 -9.61 29.20
CA LEU A 93 24.32 -9.43 28.10
C LEU A 93 25.05 -9.28 26.76
N ARG A 94 24.65 -10.06 25.75
CA ARG A 94 25.06 -9.89 24.36
C ARG A 94 23.87 -9.73 23.44
N SER A 95 24.14 -9.24 22.23
CA SER A 95 23.12 -9.11 21.20
C SER A 95 23.48 -9.85 19.92
N HIS A 96 22.48 -10.43 19.28
CA HIS A 96 22.60 -11.17 18.04
C HIS A 96 21.85 -10.41 16.95
N LYS A 97 22.58 -9.99 15.91
CA LYS A 97 22.01 -9.33 14.74
C LYS A 97 21.81 -10.36 13.62
N PRO A 98 20.74 -10.25 12.81
CA PRO A 98 20.61 -11.09 11.63
C PRO A 98 21.69 -10.73 10.60
N ASN A 99 22.07 -11.70 9.76
CA ASN A 99 23.00 -11.48 8.65
C ASN A 99 22.29 -10.67 7.55
N ILE A 100 22.66 -9.39 7.45
CA ILE A 100 22.07 -8.41 6.53
C ILE A 100 23.15 -7.96 5.56
N VAL A 101 22.83 -7.99 4.28
CA VAL A 101 23.72 -7.55 3.19
C VAL A 101 23.02 -6.45 2.37
N SER A 102 23.81 -5.57 1.76
CA SER A 102 23.28 -4.62 0.77
C SER A 102 23.27 -5.31 -0.58
N SER A 103 22.09 -5.50 -1.17
CA SER A 103 21.93 -6.20 -2.45
C SER A 103 21.13 -5.38 -3.44
N SER A 104 21.53 -5.43 -4.70
CA SER A 104 20.77 -4.92 -5.84
C SER A 104 19.87 -6.03 -6.34
N ILE A 105 18.55 -5.81 -6.33
CA ILE A 105 17.57 -6.80 -6.80
C ILE A 105 16.74 -6.17 -7.90
N TYR A 106 16.64 -6.84 -9.03
CA TYR A 106 15.84 -6.42 -10.18
C TYR A 106 14.36 -6.79 -9.99
N SER A 107 13.47 -5.88 -10.39
CA SER A 107 12.03 -6.09 -10.51
C SER A 107 11.70 -6.07 -12.00
N GLU A 108 11.11 -7.16 -12.48
CA GLU A 108 10.74 -7.34 -13.89
C GLU A 108 9.56 -6.46 -14.25
N ILE A 109 8.56 -6.37 -13.36
CA ILE A 109 7.32 -5.61 -13.60
C ILE A 109 7.61 -4.10 -13.65
N LEU A 110 8.51 -3.61 -12.80
CA LEU A 110 8.85 -2.20 -12.74
C LEU A 110 10.01 -1.81 -13.66
N ASP A 111 10.70 -2.78 -14.25
CA ASP A 111 11.93 -2.61 -15.05
C ASP A 111 12.97 -1.73 -14.31
N LYS A 112 13.19 -2.04 -13.03
CA LYS A 112 14.01 -1.23 -12.11
C LYS A 112 14.83 -2.10 -11.17
N VAL A 113 16.05 -1.66 -10.89
CA VAL A 113 16.94 -2.27 -9.89
C VAL A 113 16.80 -1.54 -8.55
N PHE A 114 16.44 -2.29 -7.50
CA PHE A 114 16.34 -1.79 -6.14
C PHE A 114 17.59 -2.12 -5.33
N LYS A 115 18.29 -1.09 -4.83
CA LYS A 115 19.40 -1.24 -3.88
C LYS A 115 18.86 -1.17 -2.46
N VAL A 116 18.71 -2.32 -1.81
CA VAL A 116 18.10 -2.43 -0.47
C VAL A 116 18.92 -3.33 0.46
N LYS A 117 18.77 -3.14 1.78
CA LYS A 117 19.31 -4.05 2.78
C LYS A 117 18.43 -5.29 2.87
N VAL A 118 19.01 -6.47 2.71
CA VAL A 118 18.28 -7.74 2.66
C VAL A 118 18.94 -8.76 3.57
N SER A 119 18.14 -9.53 4.29
CA SER A 119 18.69 -10.65 5.06
C SER A 119 19.05 -11.81 4.12
N THR A 120 20.12 -12.53 4.42
CA THR A 120 20.54 -13.67 3.58
C THR A 120 19.46 -14.75 3.46
N ARG A 121 18.62 -14.91 4.49
CA ARG A 121 17.42 -15.76 4.45
C ARG A 121 16.42 -15.29 3.39
N VAL A 122 16.18 -13.97 3.30
CA VAL A 122 15.26 -13.40 2.32
C VAL A 122 15.83 -13.53 0.91
N LEU A 123 17.13 -13.31 0.71
CA LEU A 123 17.77 -13.56 -0.60
C LEU A 123 17.54 -14.99 -1.09
N LYS A 124 17.73 -15.99 -0.21
CA LYS A 124 17.43 -17.39 -0.52
C LYS A 124 15.95 -17.60 -0.90
N THR A 125 15.01 -16.94 -0.20
CA THR A 125 13.59 -17.06 -0.54
C THR A 125 13.21 -16.38 -1.85
N ILE A 126 13.84 -15.24 -2.17
CA ILE A 126 13.65 -14.53 -3.44
C ILE A 126 14.14 -15.42 -4.59
N SER A 127 15.32 -16.01 -4.46
CA SER A 127 15.85 -16.96 -5.43
C SER A 127 14.94 -18.19 -5.58
N LYS A 128 14.45 -18.76 -4.47
CA LYS A 128 13.52 -19.89 -4.49
C LYS A 128 12.17 -19.57 -5.16
N GLU A 129 11.67 -18.35 -5.00
CA GLU A 129 10.39 -17.90 -5.58
C GLU A 129 10.56 -17.33 -7.00
N GLY A 130 11.79 -17.29 -7.52
CA GLY A 130 12.07 -16.86 -8.89
C GLY A 130 11.96 -15.35 -9.11
N GLY A 131 12.32 -14.52 -8.11
CA GLY A 131 12.38 -13.07 -8.29
C GLY A 131 11.79 -12.25 -7.14
N LEU A 132 12.03 -10.94 -7.17
CA LEU A 132 11.53 -10.01 -6.15
C LEU A 132 10.01 -9.87 -6.21
N ASP A 133 9.47 -9.81 -7.43
CA ASP A 133 8.06 -9.51 -7.65
C ASP A 133 7.19 -10.66 -7.15
N ASN A 134 7.56 -11.90 -7.49
CA ASN A 134 6.94 -13.11 -6.96
C ASN A 134 7.01 -13.19 -5.43
N TYR A 135 8.11 -12.71 -4.85
CA TYR A 135 8.23 -12.60 -3.40
C TYR A 135 7.27 -11.57 -2.79
N LEU A 136 7.07 -10.41 -3.42
CA LEU A 136 6.20 -9.37 -2.86
C LEU A 136 4.71 -9.64 -3.11
N LEU A 137 4.37 -10.21 -4.27
CA LEU A 137 2.98 -10.49 -4.67
C LEU A 137 2.35 -11.67 -3.92
N LYS A 138 3.15 -12.51 -3.25
CA LYS A 138 2.64 -13.66 -2.49
C LYS A 138 1.67 -13.25 -1.39
N ASP A 139 0.41 -13.66 -1.52
CA ASP A 139 -0.70 -13.23 -0.67
C ASP A 139 -0.82 -13.99 0.68
N LYS A 140 0.28 -14.55 1.18
CA LYS A 140 0.25 -15.22 2.48
C LYS A 140 0.29 -14.19 3.61
N PRO A 141 -0.54 -14.33 4.68
CA PRO A 141 -0.54 -13.38 5.80
C PRO A 141 0.83 -13.32 6.49
N ALA A 142 1.55 -14.44 6.52
CA ALA A 142 2.94 -14.51 6.97
C ALA A 142 3.88 -13.58 6.18
N ARG A 143 3.70 -13.49 4.86
CA ARG A 143 4.51 -12.62 3.98
C ARG A 143 4.19 -11.15 4.27
N ILE A 144 2.90 -10.82 4.37
CA ILE A 144 2.44 -9.47 4.70
C ILE A 144 3.01 -9.00 6.03
N LYS A 145 3.03 -9.83 7.07
CA LYS A 145 3.61 -9.46 8.38
C LYS A 145 5.13 -9.26 8.36
N THR A 146 5.84 -9.96 7.47
CA THR A 146 7.31 -10.08 7.52
C THR A 146 8.05 -9.23 6.49
N MET A 147 7.36 -8.72 5.46
CA MET A 147 7.99 -8.01 4.34
C MET A 147 8.62 -6.68 4.75
N GLY A 148 7.98 -5.92 5.65
CA GLY A 148 8.45 -4.62 6.11
C GLY A 148 7.97 -3.43 5.26
N LYS A 149 8.24 -2.21 5.73
CA LYS A 149 7.68 -0.97 5.15
C LYS A 149 8.19 -0.66 3.73
N VAL A 150 9.48 -0.83 3.45
CA VAL A 150 10.03 -0.64 2.09
C VAL A 150 9.44 -1.66 1.13
N ALA A 151 9.32 -2.92 1.53
CA ALA A 151 8.71 -3.97 0.73
C ALA A 151 7.25 -3.65 0.39
N TRP A 152 6.50 -3.15 1.37
CA TRP A 152 5.10 -2.75 1.18
C TRP A 152 4.95 -1.63 0.14
N ARG A 153 5.87 -0.66 0.12
CA ARG A 153 5.92 0.39 -0.90
C ARG A 153 6.18 -0.17 -2.29
N ILE A 154 7.20 -1.04 -2.43
CA ILE A 154 7.53 -1.68 -3.70
C ILE A 154 6.36 -2.56 -4.17
N LYS A 155 5.74 -3.32 -3.27
CA LYS A 155 4.55 -4.14 -3.58
C LYS A 155 3.41 -3.26 -4.13
N TYR A 156 3.14 -2.12 -3.50
CA TYR A 156 2.14 -1.18 -3.99
C TYR A 156 2.48 -0.66 -5.39
N ASP A 157 3.73 -0.27 -5.63
CA ASP A 157 4.18 0.20 -6.95
C ASP A 157 4.00 -0.89 -8.02
N ILE A 158 4.34 -2.15 -7.71
CA ILE A 158 4.12 -3.31 -8.58
C ILE A 158 2.63 -3.50 -8.87
N MET A 159 1.77 -3.47 -7.83
CA MET A 159 0.33 -3.65 -8.01
C MET A 159 -0.28 -2.52 -8.85
N LYS A 160 0.18 -1.28 -8.67
CA LYS A 160 -0.26 -0.14 -9.48
C LYS A 160 0.19 -0.25 -10.93
N LYS A 161 1.41 -0.76 -11.16
CA LYS A 161 1.94 -1.02 -12.49
C LYS A 161 1.14 -2.11 -13.20
N LEU A 162 0.87 -3.23 -12.52
CA LEU A 162 0.01 -4.31 -13.02
C LEU A 162 -1.39 -3.80 -13.37
N GLU A 163 -2.01 -3.01 -12.51
CA GLU A 163 -3.30 -2.36 -12.78
C GLU A 163 -3.22 -1.51 -14.05
N SER A 164 -2.16 -0.70 -14.21
CA SER A 164 -1.98 0.14 -15.39
C SER A 164 -1.69 -0.63 -16.69
N ASP A 165 -1.09 -1.81 -16.59
CA ASP A 165 -0.75 -2.67 -17.73
C ASP A 165 -1.92 -3.60 -18.10
N SER A 166 -2.84 -3.84 -17.17
CA SER A 166 -4.09 -4.59 -17.43
C SER A 166 -5.11 -3.82 -18.28
N LEU A 167 -4.93 -2.50 -18.44
CA LEU A 167 -5.80 -1.66 -19.26
C LEU A 167 -5.63 -1.97 -20.76
N PRO A 168 -6.72 -1.97 -21.55
CA PRO A 168 -6.63 -2.28 -22.97
C PRO A 168 -5.83 -1.22 -23.72
N VAL A 169 -5.01 -1.67 -24.67
CA VAL A 169 -4.20 -0.82 -25.54
C VAL A 169 -4.77 -0.90 -26.95
N ILE A 170 -5.24 0.22 -27.48
CA ILE A 170 -5.70 0.36 -28.87
C ILE A 170 -4.84 1.43 -29.54
N GLU A 171 -4.33 1.12 -30.74
CA GLU A 171 -3.39 1.98 -31.49
C GLU A 171 -2.18 2.45 -30.66
N GLY A 172 -1.68 1.60 -29.76
CA GLY A 172 -0.54 1.93 -28.88
C GLY A 172 -0.87 2.86 -27.71
N LYS A 173 -2.12 3.29 -27.56
CA LYS A 173 -2.58 4.13 -26.44
C LYS A 173 -3.35 3.30 -25.41
N ARG A 174 -3.06 3.51 -24.13
CA ARG A 174 -3.78 2.88 -23.02
C ARG A 174 -5.13 3.55 -22.83
N ILE A 175 -6.19 2.77 -22.77
CA ILE A 175 -7.55 3.27 -22.57
C ILE A 175 -7.89 3.21 -21.10
N TYR A 176 -8.35 4.34 -20.55
CA TYR A 176 -8.74 4.46 -19.16
C TYR A 176 -10.24 4.18 -18.96
N LEU A 177 -11.08 4.49 -19.95
CA LEU A 177 -12.52 4.32 -19.87
C LEU A 177 -13.14 4.17 -21.26
N ALA A 178 -14.01 3.19 -21.46
CA ALA A 178 -14.94 3.16 -22.59
C ALA A 178 -16.22 3.91 -22.19
N TYR A 179 -16.56 4.99 -22.90
CA TYR A 179 -17.69 5.86 -22.59
C TYR A 179 -18.53 6.11 -23.84
N LYS A 180 -19.79 5.64 -23.85
CA LYS A 180 -20.76 5.84 -24.96
C LYS A 180 -20.20 5.51 -26.36
N GLY A 181 -19.38 4.46 -26.46
CA GLY A 181 -18.74 4.05 -27.72
C GLY A 181 -17.38 4.70 -28.01
N HIS A 182 -16.94 5.65 -27.17
CA HIS A 182 -15.63 6.28 -27.26
C HIS A 182 -14.63 5.62 -26.32
N ASN A 183 -13.48 5.21 -26.85
CA ASN A 183 -12.38 4.64 -26.08
C ASN A 183 -11.44 5.75 -25.60
N VAL A 184 -11.67 6.26 -24.39
CA VAL A 184 -10.95 7.41 -23.85
C VAL A 184 -9.53 7.01 -23.44
N TYR A 185 -8.54 7.53 -24.16
CA TYR A 185 -7.11 7.28 -23.87
C TYR A 185 -6.49 8.29 -22.90
N VAL A 186 -7.23 9.35 -22.57
CA VAL A 186 -6.72 10.45 -21.75
C VAL A 186 -7.02 10.20 -20.26
N GLY A 187 -6.03 10.49 -19.42
CA GLY A 187 -6.18 10.35 -17.97
C GLY A 187 -7.07 11.44 -17.33
N LYS A 188 -7.56 11.16 -16.12
CA LYS A 188 -8.44 12.04 -15.33
C LYS A 188 -8.01 13.51 -15.29
N ASN A 189 -6.74 13.78 -15.02
CA ASN A 189 -6.26 15.16 -14.86
C ASN A 189 -6.41 15.99 -16.14
N LYS A 190 -6.22 15.36 -17.30
CA LYS A 190 -6.34 16.04 -18.59
C LYS A 190 -7.82 16.22 -18.97
N LEU A 191 -8.69 15.26 -18.64
CA LEU A 191 -10.15 15.46 -18.72
C LEU A 191 -10.62 16.62 -17.83
N LEU A 192 -10.09 16.72 -16.60
CA LEU A 192 -10.37 17.85 -15.71
C LEU A 192 -9.87 19.18 -16.28
N SER A 193 -8.73 19.20 -16.97
CA SER A 193 -8.26 20.43 -17.64
C SER A 193 -9.21 20.89 -18.75
N TYR A 194 -9.77 19.95 -19.53
CA TYR A 194 -10.80 20.30 -20.52
C TYR A 194 -12.07 20.82 -19.83
N LEU A 195 -12.51 20.16 -18.75
CA LEU A 195 -13.69 20.58 -18.00
C LEU A 195 -13.49 21.96 -17.36
N PHE A 196 -12.27 22.27 -16.92
CA PHE A 196 -11.92 23.58 -16.37
C PHE A 196 -12.11 24.71 -17.37
N GLU A 197 -11.75 24.52 -18.65
CA GLU A 197 -11.93 25.54 -19.69
C GLU A 197 -13.41 25.91 -19.90
N TYR A 198 -14.33 24.93 -19.78
CA TYR A 198 -15.77 25.20 -19.81
C TYR A 198 -16.25 25.85 -18.51
N ALA A 199 -15.88 25.28 -17.36
CA ALA A 199 -16.29 25.81 -16.06
C ALA A 199 -15.86 27.28 -15.87
N LYS A 200 -14.66 27.64 -16.34
CA LYS A 200 -14.15 29.02 -16.30
C LYS A 200 -14.99 30.00 -17.13
N ARG A 201 -15.61 29.56 -18.23
CA ARG A 201 -16.43 30.40 -19.11
C ARG A 201 -17.84 30.60 -18.56
N ASP A 202 -18.37 29.60 -17.89
CA ASP A 202 -19.72 29.65 -17.31
C ASP A 202 -19.80 30.47 -16.01
N THR A 203 -18.70 30.50 -15.26
CA THR A 203 -18.68 31.15 -13.95
C THR A 203 -18.49 32.65 -14.10
N TYR A 204 -19.42 33.43 -13.54
CA TYR A 204 -19.31 34.89 -13.48
C TYR A 204 -18.08 35.35 -12.69
N GLU A 205 -17.70 34.60 -11.66
CA GLU A 205 -16.50 34.87 -10.88
C GLU A 205 -15.29 34.13 -11.50
N PRO A 206 -14.12 34.77 -11.59
CA PRO A 206 -12.93 34.12 -12.11
C PRO A 206 -12.45 33.02 -11.16
N ILE A 207 -12.57 31.76 -11.57
CA ILE A 207 -12.09 30.60 -10.81
C ILE A 207 -10.68 30.22 -11.23
N THR A 208 -9.81 29.95 -10.26
CA THR A 208 -8.47 29.41 -10.49
C THR A 208 -8.49 27.89 -10.68
N GLU A 209 -7.54 27.34 -11.44
CA GLU A 209 -7.45 25.89 -11.67
C GLU A 209 -7.31 25.11 -10.35
N SER A 210 -6.57 25.64 -9.38
CA SER A 210 -6.43 25.02 -8.05
C SER A 210 -7.75 24.92 -7.28
N GLN A 211 -8.57 25.98 -7.32
CA GLN A 211 -9.90 25.97 -6.69
C GLN A 211 -10.81 24.97 -7.38
N PHE A 212 -10.79 24.94 -8.72
CA PHE A 212 -11.56 23.98 -9.50
C PHE A 212 -11.16 22.53 -9.22
N LEU A 213 -9.86 22.25 -9.20
CA LEU A 213 -9.34 20.92 -8.90
C LEU A 213 -9.66 20.51 -7.45
N ALA A 214 -9.63 21.41 -6.47
CA ALA A 214 -10.02 21.08 -5.09
C ALA A 214 -11.46 20.55 -5.02
N THR A 215 -12.37 21.16 -5.78
CA THR A 215 -13.79 20.78 -5.81
C THR A 215 -14.06 19.52 -6.63
N ASN A 216 -13.33 19.30 -7.72
CA ASN A 216 -13.63 18.21 -8.68
C ASN A 216 -12.67 17.03 -8.64
N SER A 217 -11.55 17.11 -7.92
CA SER A 217 -10.53 16.05 -7.89
C SER A 217 -11.02 14.74 -7.28
N TRP A 218 -12.11 14.72 -6.53
CA TRP A 218 -12.67 13.48 -5.96
C TRP A 218 -13.56 12.71 -6.93
N LYS A 219 -14.11 13.36 -7.98
CA LYS A 219 -15.02 12.75 -8.98
C LYS A 219 -14.36 11.63 -9.77
N ASP A 220 -15.08 10.57 -10.10
CA ASP A 220 -14.53 9.48 -10.91
C ASP A 220 -14.37 9.89 -12.40
N ILE A 221 -13.51 9.17 -13.14
CA ILE A 221 -13.28 9.45 -14.58
C ILE A 221 -14.61 9.48 -15.36
N LYS A 222 -15.52 8.56 -15.00
CA LYS A 222 -16.84 8.47 -15.62
C LYS A 222 -17.71 9.69 -15.33
N GLU A 223 -17.68 10.22 -14.11
CA GLU A 223 -18.43 11.42 -13.70
C GLU A 223 -17.88 12.67 -14.42
N VAL A 224 -16.55 12.75 -14.56
CA VAL A 224 -15.92 13.84 -15.31
C VAL A 224 -16.35 13.80 -16.79
N CYS A 225 -16.44 12.61 -17.41
CA CYS A 225 -16.98 12.48 -18.76
C CYS A 225 -18.47 12.89 -18.83
N GLN A 226 -19.29 12.55 -17.84
CA GLN A 226 -20.69 12.99 -17.80
C GLN A 226 -20.81 14.52 -17.69
N ASP A 227 -19.94 15.17 -16.92
CA ASP A 227 -19.92 16.63 -16.83
C ASP A 227 -19.45 17.28 -18.14
N LEU A 228 -18.46 16.70 -18.81
CA LEU A 228 -18.04 17.14 -20.16
C LEU A 228 -19.14 16.98 -21.21
N GLU A 229 -19.95 15.92 -21.11
CA GLU A 229 -21.08 15.70 -22.01
C GLU A 229 -22.13 16.81 -21.89
N LYS A 230 -22.39 17.33 -20.68
CA LYS A 230 -23.31 18.47 -20.48
C LYS A 230 -22.88 19.71 -21.27
N TYR A 231 -21.57 19.86 -21.48
CA TYR A 231 -20.97 20.93 -22.28
C TYR A 231 -20.86 20.63 -23.77
N SER A 232 -21.47 19.54 -24.24
CA SER A 232 -21.38 19.08 -25.63
C SER A 232 -19.93 18.92 -26.09
N PHE A 233 -19.06 18.42 -25.20
CA PHE A 233 -17.65 18.18 -25.52
C PHE A 233 -17.48 17.13 -26.63
N ASP A 234 -16.62 17.40 -27.61
CA ASP A 234 -16.30 16.47 -28.69
C ASP A 234 -15.29 15.40 -28.23
N PHE A 235 -15.82 14.23 -27.84
CA PHE A 235 -15.03 13.10 -27.38
C PHE A 235 -14.12 12.49 -28.46
N LYS A 236 -14.29 12.82 -29.75
CA LYS A 236 -13.39 12.35 -30.82
C LYS A 236 -11.94 12.80 -30.60
N GLN A 237 -11.73 13.97 -29.98
CA GLN A 237 -10.38 14.50 -29.72
C GLN A 237 -9.60 13.68 -28.67
N VAL A 238 -10.32 12.91 -27.85
CA VAL A 238 -9.83 12.24 -26.63
C VAL A 238 -10.04 10.72 -26.73
N SER A 239 -10.61 10.24 -27.84
CA SER A 239 -10.79 8.82 -28.12
C SER A 239 -9.87 8.31 -29.22
N VAL A 240 -9.70 6.99 -29.22
CA VAL A 240 -9.12 6.21 -30.32
C VAL A 240 -10.25 5.56 -31.08
#